data_AF-A0A7K1APH0-F1
#
_entry.id   AF-A0A7K1APH0-F1
#
_cell.length_a   1.000
_cell.length_b   1.000
_cell.length_c   1.000
_cell.angle_alpha   90.00
_cell.angle_beta   90.00
_cell.angle_gamma   90.00
#
_symmetry.space_group_name_H-M   'P 1'
#
loop_
_entity.id
_entity.type
_entity.pdbx_description
1 polymer ?
#
loop_
_entity_poly.entity_id
_entity_poly.type
_entity_poly.pdbx_seq_one_letter_code
_entity_poly.pdbx_strand_id
1 'polypeptide(L)'
;MSPTFSYSDLLPLGPDTTQYRLISKEGVSVVKLGDKEFLQVSAEALTLLTETAIHDISHYLRTEHLEQLAKILKDPEASANDRFVALDLLKNANIAAGGILPMCQDTGTALIMGKKGQYVLTSSKDEVALSQGVYDAYTKLN
;
A
#
# COMPACT_ATOMS: atom_id res chain seq x y z
N MET A 1 3.67 0.17 -50.00
CA MET A 1 3.32 -0.83 -48.98
C MET A 1 2.53 -0.12 -47.90
N SER A 2 1.39 -0.64 -47.49
CA SER A 2 0.62 -0.07 -46.37
C SER A 2 1.39 -0.29 -45.06
N PRO A 3 1.42 0.68 -44.13
CA PRO A 3 2.11 0.52 -42.87
C PRO A 3 1.49 -0.61 -42.02
N THR A 4 2.34 -1.37 -41.33
CA THR A 4 1.92 -2.44 -40.41
C THR A 4 1.64 -1.85 -39.03
N PHE A 5 0.50 -2.20 -38.43
CA PHE A 5 0.19 -1.82 -37.06
C PHE A 5 1.12 -2.53 -36.07
N SER A 6 1.65 -1.78 -35.10
CA SER A 6 2.46 -2.30 -33.99
C SER A 6 2.04 -1.60 -32.71
N TYR A 7 1.83 -2.39 -31.65
CA TYR A 7 1.50 -1.90 -30.31
C TYR A 7 2.70 -2.03 -29.38
N SER A 8 2.90 -1.03 -28.52
CA SER A 8 3.79 -1.09 -27.37
C SER A 8 3.19 -0.25 -26.26
N ASP A 9 3.28 -0.72 -25.03
CA ASP A 9 2.99 0.12 -23.87
C ASP A 9 3.97 1.29 -23.83
N LEU A 10 3.48 2.47 -23.44
CA LEU A 10 4.32 3.65 -23.24
C LEU A 10 5.22 3.49 -22.00
N LEU A 11 4.72 2.78 -20.99
CA LEU A 11 5.38 2.56 -19.70
C LEU A 11 5.30 1.06 -19.34
N PRO A 12 6.16 0.21 -19.91
CA PRO A 12 6.19 -1.22 -19.57
C PRO A 12 6.59 -1.42 -18.11
N LEU A 13 5.93 -2.38 -17.45
CA LEU A 13 6.23 -2.71 -16.05
C LEU A 13 7.44 -3.65 -15.98
N GLY A 14 8.31 -3.40 -14.99
CA GLY A 14 9.38 -4.33 -14.60
C GLY A 14 8.85 -5.48 -13.74
N PRO A 15 9.75 -6.39 -13.30
CA PRO A 15 9.38 -7.44 -12.36
C PRO A 15 8.89 -6.85 -11.03
N ASP A 16 7.86 -7.46 -10.45
CA ASP A 16 7.41 -7.13 -9.10
C ASP A 16 8.22 -7.91 -8.07
N THR A 17 9.02 -7.21 -7.27
CA THR A 17 9.84 -7.76 -6.19
C THR A 17 9.23 -7.50 -4.81
N THR A 18 8.02 -6.97 -4.75
CA THR A 18 7.34 -6.60 -3.50
C THR A 18 6.93 -7.87 -2.73
N GLN A 19 7.15 -7.88 -1.43
CA GLN A 19 6.65 -8.95 -0.56
C GLN A 19 5.24 -8.63 -0.08
N TYR A 20 4.34 -9.61 -0.16
CA TYR A 20 2.94 -9.46 0.21
C TYR A 20 2.59 -10.31 1.44
N ARG A 21 1.82 -9.72 2.34
CA ARG A 21 1.14 -10.39 3.46
C ARG A 21 -0.29 -10.72 3.05
N LEU A 22 -0.74 -11.95 3.27
CA LEU A 22 -2.15 -12.29 3.14
C LEU A 22 -2.95 -11.62 4.27
N ILE A 23 -3.93 -10.79 3.90
CA ILE A 23 -4.84 -10.13 4.86
C ILE A 23 -6.03 -11.04 5.18
N SER A 24 -6.73 -11.50 4.14
CA SER A 24 -7.86 -12.41 4.26
C SER A 24 -8.12 -13.14 2.94
N LYS A 25 -8.87 -14.24 3.00
CA LYS A 25 -9.46 -14.92 1.84
C LYS A 25 -10.97 -14.67 1.72
N GLU A 26 -11.54 -13.95 2.68
CA GLU A 26 -12.97 -13.62 2.69
C GLU A 26 -13.30 -12.52 1.69
N GLY A 27 -14.53 -12.53 1.19
CA GLY A 27 -14.99 -11.54 0.21
C GLY A 27 -14.41 -11.71 -1.19
N VAL A 28 -13.72 -12.81 -1.49
CA VAL A 28 -13.29 -13.14 -2.86
C VAL A 28 -13.79 -14.52 -3.28
N SER A 29 -14.24 -14.62 -4.53
CA SER A 29 -14.67 -15.90 -5.11
C SER A 29 -14.54 -15.89 -6.64
N VAL A 30 -14.56 -17.07 -7.24
CA VAL A 30 -14.57 -17.22 -8.70
C VAL A 30 -15.98 -17.53 -9.16
N VAL A 31 -16.50 -16.73 -10.09
CA VAL A 31 -17.80 -16.97 -10.75
C VAL A 31 -17.59 -17.27 -12.23
N LYS A 32 -18.41 -18.18 -12.78
CA LYS A 32 -18.31 -18.62 -14.17
C LYS A 32 -19.46 -18.08 -15.00
N LEU A 33 -19.15 -17.60 -16.20
CA LEU A 33 -20.13 -17.22 -17.22
C LEU A 33 -19.70 -17.81 -18.56
N GLY A 34 -20.32 -18.94 -18.93
CA GLY A 34 -19.85 -19.78 -20.03
C GLY A 34 -18.45 -20.31 -19.74
N ASP A 35 -17.53 -20.12 -20.69
CA ASP A 35 -16.14 -20.56 -20.58
C ASP A 35 -15.21 -19.55 -19.88
N LYS A 36 -15.77 -18.44 -19.37
CA LYS A 36 -15.00 -17.38 -18.70
C LYS A 36 -15.12 -17.47 -17.19
N GLU A 37 -13.99 -17.23 -16.52
CA GLU A 37 -13.90 -17.07 -15.07
C GLU A 37 -13.73 -15.59 -14.71
N PHE A 38 -14.48 -15.13 -13.71
CA PHE A 38 -14.41 -13.79 -13.17
C PHE A 38 -14.08 -13.87 -11.69
N LEU A 39 -13.21 -12.96 -11.24
CA LEU A 39 -12.96 -12.76 -9.83
C LEU A 39 -14.04 -11.82 -9.28
N GLN A 40 -14.92 -12.34 -8.44
CA GLN A 40 -15.87 -11.53 -7.68
C GLN A 40 -15.22 -11.10 -6.37
N VAL A 41 -15.22 -9.79 -6.11
CA VAL A 41 -14.67 -9.14 -4.92
C VAL A 41 -15.80 -8.37 -4.22
N SER A 42 -15.98 -8.61 -2.92
CA SER A 42 -16.99 -7.94 -2.12
C SER A 42 -16.54 -6.54 -1.71
N ALA A 43 -17.50 -5.70 -1.33
CA ALA A 43 -17.21 -4.36 -0.82
C ALA A 43 -16.36 -4.42 0.47
N GLU A 44 -16.69 -5.37 1.35
CA GLU A 44 -16.03 -5.57 2.64
C GLU A 44 -14.56 -5.94 2.47
N ALA A 45 -14.21 -6.69 1.43
CA ALA A 45 -12.81 -6.99 1.11
C ALA A 45 -12.01 -5.72 0.73
N LEU A 46 -12.63 -4.79 -0.01
CA LEU A 46 -12.00 -3.51 -0.35
C LEU A 46 -11.88 -2.59 0.87
N THR A 47 -12.91 -2.54 1.71
CA THR A 47 -12.90 -1.79 2.98
C THR A 47 -11.79 -2.30 3.90
N LEU A 48 -11.74 -3.62 4.14
CA LEU A 48 -10.72 -4.25 4.98
C LEU A 48 -9.30 -4.02 4.45
N LEU A 49 -9.11 -4.19 3.14
CA LEU A 49 -7.81 -3.93 2.50
C LEU A 49 -7.36 -2.48 2.74
N THR A 50 -8.28 -1.52 2.56
CA THR A 50 -7.97 -0.10 2.68
C THR A 50 -7.70 0.29 4.12
N GLU A 51 -8.54 -0.15 5.06
CA GLU A 51 -8.35 0.09 6.50
C GLU A 51 -6.99 -0.46 6.97
N THR A 52 -6.67 -1.70 6.57
CA THR A 52 -5.39 -2.34 6.90
C THR A 52 -4.22 -1.58 6.29
N ALA A 53 -4.34 -1.13 5.04
CA ALA A 53 -3.28 -0.40 4.36
C ALA A 53 -3.02 0.96 5.02
N ILE A 54 -4.07 1.73 5.36
CA ILE A 54 -3.93 3.03 6.02
C ILE A 54 -3.33 2.89 7.42
N HIS A 55 -3.72 1.85 8.17
CA HIS A 55 -3.07 1.50 9.43
C HIS A 55 -1.56 1.25 9.22
N ASP A 56 -1.21 0.34 8.31
CA ASP A 56 0.16 -0.12 8.14
C ASP A 56 1.09 1.00 7.65
N ILE A 57 0.65 1.85 6.71
CA ILE A 57 1.48 2.98 6.23
C ILE A 57 1.65 4.09 7.27
N SER A 58 0.75 4.18 8.26
CA SER A 58 0.84 5.18 9.33
C SER A 58 1.84 4.77 10.42
N HIS A 59 2.15 3.48 10.53
CA HIS A 59 2.96 2.92 11.63
C HIS A 59 4.26 2.24 11.16
N TYR A 60 4.34 1.81 9.90
CA TYR A 60 5.46 1.05 9.37
C TYR A 60 6.11 1.76 8.18
N LEU A 61 7.42 1.52 8.04
CA LEU A 61 8.22 1.97 6.91
C LEU A 61 8.78 0.77 6.15
N ARG A 62 9.08 0.96 4.87
CA ARG A 62 9.75 -0.06 4.06
C ARG A 62 11.16 -0.32 4.59
N THR A 63 11.59 -1.58 4.55
CA THR A 63 12.94 -2.00 4.94
C THR A 63 14.02 -1.18 4.26
N GLU A 64 13.91 -0.95 2.94
CA GLU A 64 14.90 -0.17 2.18
C GLU A 64 15.08 1.26 2.70
N HIS A 65 14.01 1.89 3.20
CA HIS A 65 14.09 3.23 3.79
C HIS A 65 14.77 3.19 5.17
N LEU A 66 14.44 2.20 6.01
CA LEU A 66 15.08 2.02 7.31
C LEU A 66 16.58 1.70 7.17
N GLU A 67 16.96 0.94 6.14
CA GLU A 67 18.36 0.66 5.82
C GLU A 67 19.12 1.93 5.41
N GLN A 68 18.48 2.87 4.71
CA GLN A 68 19.09 4.17 4.39
C GLN A 68 19.38 4.97 5.67
N LEU A 69 18.42 5.04 6.61
CA LEU A 69 18.65 5.70 7.89
C LEU A 69 19.76 5.01 8.70
N ALA A 70 19.77 3.68 8.72
CA ALA A 70 20.79 2.90 9.43
C ALA A 70 22.20 3.07 8.83
N LYS A 71 22.31 3.28 7.51
CA LYS A 71 23.57 3.56 6.83
C LYS A 71 24.19 4.88 7.30
N ILE A 72 23.39 5.93 7.49
CA ILE A 72 23.86 7.25 7.97
C ILE A 72 24.64 7.11 9.30
N LEU A 73 24.19 6.22 10.20
CA LEU A 73 24.85 6.00 11.49
C LEU A 73 26.26 5.42 11.36
N LYS A 74 26.57 4.72 10.27
CA LYS A 74 27.84 4.02 10.04
C LYS A 74 28.75 4.75 9.05
N ASP A 75 28.21 5.75 8.36
CA ASP A 75 28.94 6.50 7.35
C ASP A 75 29.98 7.43 8.02
N PRO A 76 31.29 7.28 7.75
CA PRO A 76 32.32 8.16 8.31
C PRO A 76 32.19 9.62 7.84
N GLU A 77 31.58 9.87 6.68
CA GLU A 77 31.39 11.21 6.12
C GLU A 77 30.15 11.93 6.68
N ALA A 78 29.24 11.20 7.34
CA ALA A 78 28.06 11.80 7.96
C ALA A 78 28.42 12.72 9.13
N SER A 79 27.77 13.88 9.18
CA SER A 79 27.95 14.83 10.27
C SER A 79 27.36 14.29 11.58
N ALA A 80 27.73 14.92 12.70
CA ALA A 80 27.11 14.62 13.99
C ALA A 80 25.58 14.84 13.96
N ASN A 81 25.12 15.87 13.23
CA ASN A 81 23.71 16.18 13.10
C ASN A 81 22.96 15.15 12.27
N ASP A 82 23.56 14.66 11.18
CA ASP A 82 22.94 13.62 10.35
C ASP A 82 22.71 12.34 11.16
N ARG A 83 23.73 11.92 11.94
CA ARG A 83 23.62 10.76 12.82
C ARG A 83 22.59 10.96 13.93
N PHE A 84 22.53 12.16 14.51
CA PHE A 84 21.54 12.51 15.53
C PHE A 84 20.11 12.41 14.98
N VAL A 85 19.84 13.04 13.84
CA VAL A 85 18.51 13.03 13.21
C VAL A 85 18.12 11.62 12.78
N ALA A 86 19.04 10.87 12.14
CA ALA A 86 18.76 9.50 11.70
C ALA A 86 18.42 8.58 12.89
N LEU A 87 19.12 8.73 14.01
CA LEU A 87 18.85 7.95 15.22
C LEU A 87 17.46 8.27 15.78
N ASP A 88 17.08 9.54 15.83
CA ASP A 88 15.76 9.93 16.34
C ASP A 88 14.62 9.49 15.40
N LEU A 89 14.82 9.53 14.08
CA LEU A 89 13.88 8.95 13.12
C LEU A 89 13.72 7.43 13.31
N LEU A 90 14.81 6.70 13.55
CA LEU A 90 14.75 5.26 13.83
C LEU A 90 14.06 4.93 15.16
N LYS A 91 14.28 5.73 16.21
CA LYS A 91 13.54 5.60 17.48
C LYS A 91 12.06 5.85 17.28
N ASN A 92 11.71 6.90 16.53
CA ASN A 92 10.32 7.22 16.19
C ASN A 92 9.66 6.06 15.42
N ALA A 93 10.37 5.48 14.44
CA ALA A 93 9.91 4.30 13.72
C ALA A 93 9.64 3.10 14.64
N ASN A 94 10.52 2.86 15.61
CA ASN A 94 10.32 1.80 16.59
C ASN A 94 9.12 2.05 17.52
N ILE A 95 8.87 3.30 17.91
CA ILE A 95 7.71 3.66 18.74
C ILE A 95 6.41 3.48 17.94
N ALA A 96 6.37 3.99 16.71
CA ALA A 96 5.19 3.90 15.86
C ALA A 96 4.83 2.46 15.49
N ALA A 97 5.83 1.58 15.34
CA ALA A 97 5.61 0.16 15.10
C ALA A 97 4.79 -0.54 16.22
N GLY A 98 4.64 0.08 17.40
CA GLY A 98 3.74 -0.36 18.45
C GLY A 98 2.23 -0.20 18.15
N GLY A 99 1.86 0.49 17.07
CA GLY A 99 0.46 0.60 16.62
C GLY A 99 -0.43 1.54 17.43
N ILE A 100 0.17 2.37 18.30
CA ILE A 100 -0.57 3.33 19.14
C ILE A 100 -0.39 4.75 18.64
N LEU A 101 0.87 5.19 18.45
CA LEU A 101 1.18 6.52 17.95
C LEU A 101 1.58 6.43 16.48
N PRO A 102 1.02 7.27 15.59
CA PRO A 102 1.45 7.29 14.20
C PRO A 102 2.88 7.83 14.07
N MET A 103 3.55 7.47 12.97
CA MET A 103 4.89 7.95 12.60
C MET A 103 5.01 9.47 12.58
N CYS A 104 3.93 10.17 12.21
CA CYS A 104 3.89 11.62 12.07
C CYS A 104 2.53 12.13 12.57
N GLN A 105 2.51 13.33 13.15
CA GLN A 105 1.27 14.01 13.53
C GLN A 105 0.42 14.36 12.31
N ASP A 106 1.06 14.75 11.20
CA ASP A 106 0.39 14.88 9.92
C ASP A 106 0.33 13.50 9.26
N THR A 107 -0.83 12.85 9.40
CA THR A 107 -1.14 11.54 8.83
C THR A 107 -1.50 11.62 7.34
N GLY A 108 -1.41 12.81 6.74
CA GLY A 108 -1.48 13.03 5.30
C GLY A 108 -2.87 12.90 4.69
N THR A 109 -2.89 12.93 3.35
CA THR A 109 -4.10 12.71 2.54
C THR A 109 -4.10 11.28 2.01
N ALA A 110 -5.20 10.55 2.21
CA ALA A 110 -5.36 9.21 1.65
C ALA A 110 -5.47 9.26 0.11
N LEU A 111 -4.46 8.72 -0.57
CA LEU A 111 -4.43 8.59 -2.04
C LEU A 111 -4.51 7.11 -2.43
N ILE A 112 -5.49 6.77 -3.27
CA ILE A 112 -5.71 5.39 -3.72
C ILE A 112 -5.58 5.33 -5.24
N MET A 113 -4.63 4.51 -5.72
CA MET A 113 -4.49 4.18 -7.14
C MET A 113 -4.96 2.73 -7.37
N GLY A 114 -6.19 2.58 -7.86
CA GLY A 114 -6.75 1.28 -8.21
C GLY A 114 -6.51 0.91 -9.68
N LYS A 115 -6.13 -0.34 -9.96
CA LYS A 115 -6.14 -0.93 -11.30
C LYS A 115 -7.09 -2.12 -11.30
N LYS A 116 -8.25 -1.95 -11.93
CA LYS A 116 -9.28 -3.00 -12.01
C LYS A 116 -9.14 -3.75 -13.33
N GLY A 117 -8.88 -5.05 -13.23
CA GLY A 117 -8.82 -5.93 -14.41
C GLY A 117 -10.19 -6.13 -15.05
N GLN A 118 -10.21 -6.41 -16.36
CA GLN A 118 -11.45 -6.62 -17.13
C GLN A 118 -12.35 -7.73 -16.55
N TYR A 119 -11.76 -8.75 -15.93
CA TYR A 119 -12.47 -9.90 -15.35
C TYR A 119 -12.63 -9.81 -13.82
N VAL A 120 -12.50 -8.61 -13.25
CA VAL A 120 -12.75 -8.36 -11.83
C VAL A 120 -14.11 -7.67 -11.67
N LEU A 121 -15.00 -8.32 -10.94
CA LEU A 121 -16.33 -7.82 -10.61
C LEU A 121 -16.37 -7.41 -9.14
N THR A 122 -16.87 -6.21 -8.87
CA THR A 122 -17.11 -5.75 -7.49
C THR A 122 -18.61 -5.67 -7.25
N SER A 123 -19.04 -5.95 -6.01
CA SER A 123 -20.46 -5.96 -5.66
C SER A 123 -21.06 -4.58 -5.38
N SER A 124 -20.23 -3.52 -5.33
CA SER A 124 -20.66 -2.16 -5.01
C SER A 124 -19.82 -1.11 -5.78
N LYS A 125 -20.09 0.17 -5.52
CA LYS A 125 -19.26 1.27 -6.01
C LYS A 125 -17.93 1.29 -5.25
N ASP A 126 -16.86 0.93 -5.96
CA ASP A 126 -15.51 0.75 -5.40
C ASP A 126 -15.06 1.94 -4.55
N GLU A 127 -15.30 3.18 -4.99
CA GLU A 127 -14.87 4.38 -4.28
C GLU A 127 -15.54 4.53 -2.91
N VAL A 128 -16.77 4.03 -2.74
CA VAL A 128 -17.48 4.08 -1.46
C VAL A 128 -16.85 3.09 -0.48
N ALA A 129 -16.59 1.86 -0.91
CA ALA A 129 -15.96 0.85 -0.06
C ALA A 129 -14.53 1.23 0.34
N LEU A 130 -13.76 1.75 -0.62
CA LEU A 130 -12.41 2.28 -0.36
C LEU A 130 -12.46 3.47 0.62
N SER A 131 -13.37 4.43 0.40
CA SER A 131 -13.52 5.58 1.31
C SER A 131 -13.98 5.17 2.71
N GLN A 132 -14.80 4.12 2.83
CA GLN A 132 -15.20 3.57 4.11
C GLN A 132 -13.99 2.99 4.87
N GLY A 133 -13.10 2.28 4.20
CA GLY A 133 -11.89 1.76 4.83
C GLY A 133 -10.94 2.86 5.30
N VAL A 134 -10.83 3.95 4.53
CA VAL A 134 -10.14 5.17 4.98
C VAL A 134 -10.81 5.73 6.23
N TYR A 135 -12.11 5.98 6.19
CA TYR A 135 -12.87 6.50 7.32
C TYR A 135 -12.69 5.64 8.58
N ASP A 136 -12.81 4.32 8.44
CA ASP A 136 -12.65 3.37 9.55
C ASP A 136 -11.25 3.47 10.17
N ALA A 137 -10.19 3.54 9.36
CA ALA A 137 -8.84 3.70 9.87
C ALA A 137 -8.66 5.02 10.64
N TYR A 138 -9.09 6.15 10.07
CA TYR A 138 -8.95 7.45 10.72
C TYR A 138 -9.88 7.67 11.93
N THR A 139 -10.89 6.83 12.13
CA THR A 139 -11.82 6.93 13.27
C THR A 139 -11.58 5.90 14.37
N LYS A 140 -10.92 4.77 14.06
CA LYS A 140 -10.52 3.75 15.04
C LYS A 140 -9.11 3.96 15.57
N LEU A 141 -8.23 4.60 14.78
CA LEU A 141 -6.85 4.92 15.16
C LEU A 141 -6.76 6.31 15.82
N ASN A 142 -5.64 6.56 16.51
CA ASN A 142 -5.40 7.80 17.27
C ASN A 142 -4.97 8.98 16.39
#